data_AF-A0A9E3TUR3-F1
#
_entry.id   AF-A0A9E3TUR3-F1
#
_cell.length_a   1.000
_cell.length_b   1.000
_cell.length_c   1.000
_cell.angle_alpha   90.00
_cell.angle_beta   90.00
_cell.angle_gamma   90.00
#
_symmetry.space_group_name_H-M   'P 1'
#
loop_
_entity.id
_entity.type
_entity.pdbx_description
1 polymer ?
#
loop_
_entity_poly.entity_id
_entity_poly.type
_entity_poly.pdbx_seq_one_letter_code
_entity_poly.pdbx_strand_id
1 'polypeptide(L)'
;MDRVIHAIARGEEIPADLPPIPDQIPVPTNRPGPGPDGAYEFESGEGAIASMTLPEGMAVNLFADEQQFPELANPVQMAWDTRGRLWVAAWRTYPHWKPGEPMDDKLLILEDTDGDGRADVCKTFAGDLHNPTGFEFWNGGVIVANAPDLLFLKDTDGDDVADTRERILHGLSSAD
;
A
#
# COMPACT_ATOMS: atom_id res chain seq x y z
N MET A 1 32.48 -0.07 14.18
CA MET A 1 31.76 -0.69 13.05
C MET A 1 32.66 -1.50 12.13
N ASP A 2 33.76 -0.96 11.61
CA ASP A 2 34.60 -1.61 10.59
C ASP A 2 35.11 -3.02 10.97
N ARG A 3 35.54 -3.20 12.24
CA ARG A 3 36.00 -4.49 12.76
C ARG A 3 34.92 -5.58 12.76
N VAL A 4 33.67 -5.21 13.04
CA VAL A 4 32.52 -6.13 13.07
C VAL A 4 32.18 -6.60 11.66
N ILE A 5 32.18 -5.67 10.70
CA ILE A 5 31.98 -5.99 9.27
C ILE A 5 33.07 -6.96 8.77
N HIS A 6 34.34 -6.68 9.06
CA HIS A 6 35.45 -7.57 8.68
C HIS A 6 35.42 -8.94 9.35
N ALA A 7 34.86 -9.06 10.54
CA ALA A 7 34.70 -10.35 11.21
C ALA A 7 33.53 -11.14 10.61
N ILE A 8 32.38 -10.51 10.40
CA ILE A 8 31.23 -11.13 9.72
C ILE A 8 31.63 -11.63 8.33
N ALA A 9 32.39 -10.84 7.56
CA ALA A 9 32.92 -11.24 6.25
C ALA A 9 33.86 -12.45 6.30
N ARG A 10 34.43 -12.76 7.48
CA ARG A 10 35.27 -13.94 7.72
C ARG A 10 34.52 -15.08 8.43
N GLY A 11 33.20 -14.95 8.62
CA GLY A 11 32.38 -15.94 9.34
C GLY A 11 32.55 -15.91 10.86
N GLU A 12 33.13 -14.84 11.40
CA GLU A 12 33.30 -14.61 12.83
C GLU A 12 32.17 -13.68 13.34
N GLU A 13 31.43 -14.12 14.36
CA GLU A 13 30.47 -13.25 15.06
C GLU A 13 31.17 -12.53 16.21
N ILE A 14 31.27 -11.21 16.13
CA ILE A 14 31.64 -10.35 17.24
C ILE A 14 30.51 -9.38 17.56
N PRO A 15 30.21 -9.14 18.85
CA PRO A 15 29.16 -8.21 19.25
C PRO A 15 29.40 -6.82 18.66
N ALA A 16 28.36 -6.28 18.01
CA ALA A 16 28.37 -4.90 17.58
C ALA A 16 28.09 -4.01 18.79
N ASP A 17 29.06 -3.19 19.17
CA ASP A 17 28.85 -2.10 20.13
C ASP A 17 28.15 -0.95 19.39
N LEU A 18 26.83 -1.08 19.25
CA LEU A 18 25.97 -0.06 18.68
C LEU A 18 25.16 0.59 19.79
N PRO A 19 25.10 1.93 19.85
CA PRO A 19 24.15 2.57 20.75
C PRO A 19 22.72 2.15 20.36
N PRO A 20 21.81 2.01 21.34
CA PRO A 20 20.42 1.72 21.05
C PRO A 20 19.84 2.82 20.16
N ILE A 21 18.89 2.45 19.28
CA ILE A 21 18.13 3.43 18.51
C ILE A 21 17.43 4.34 19.53
N PRO A 22 17.61 5.67 19.47
CA PRO A 22 16.95 6.58 20.39
C PRO A 22 15.44 6.48 20.22
N ASP A 23 14.71 6.64 21.32
CA ASP A 23 13.24 6.67 21.28
C ASP A 23 12.75 7.80 20.36
N GLN A 24 11.66 7.53 19.64
CA GLN A 24 11.03 8.57 18.82
C GLN A 24 10.49 9.68 19.72
N ILE A 25 10.93 10.90 19.47
CA ILE A 25 10.37 12.08 20.12
C ILE A 25 8.97 12.29 19.55
N PRO A 26 7.91 12.36 20.36
CA PRO A 26 6.58 12.67 19.87
C PRO A 26 6.59 14.05 19.23
N VAL A 27 6.20 14.14 17.95
CA VAL A 27 6.07 15.41 17.24
C VAL A 27 4.58 15.77 17.21
N PRO A 28 4.09 16.71 18.05
CA PRO A 28 2.69 17.11 18.01
C PRO A 28 2.36 17.84 16.71
N THR A 29 1.13 17.66 16.21
CA THR A 29 0.65 18.36 15.00
C THR A 29 0.65 19.88 15.21
N ASN A 30 1.09 20.63 14.19
CA ASN A 30 0.97 22.08 14.16
C ASN A 30 -0.42 22.56 13.69
N ARG A 31 -1.30 21.62 13.29
CA ARG A 31 -2.69 21.86 12.88
C ARG A 31 -3.60 20.85 13.58
N PRO A 32 -3.97 21.09 14.85
CA PRO A 32 -4.94 20.25 15.53
C PRO A 32 -6.34 20.45 14.93
N GLY A 33 -7.04 19.35 14.69
CA GLY A 33 -8.46 19.32 14.34
C GLY A 33 -9.37 19.57 15.56
N PRO A 34 -10.68 19.67 15.34
CA PRO A 34 -11.66 19.98 16.39
C PRO A 34 -11.97 18.80 17.33
N GLY A 35 -11.51 17.59 17.01
CA GLY A 35 -11.74 16.37 17.80
C GLY A 35 -10.79 16.22 19.00
N PRO A 36 -10.97 15.15 19.80
CA PRO A 36 -10.07 14.81 20.90
C PRO A 36 -8.64 14.62 20.37
N ASP A 37 -7.65 15.02 21.18
CA ASP A 37 -6.22 14.99 20.85
C ASP A 37 -5.83 15.71 19.54
N GLY A 38 -6.67 16.63 19.07
CA GLY A 38 -6.43 17.36 17.82
C GLY A 38 -6.71 16.54 16.57
N ALA A 39 -7.53 15.48 16.68
CA ALA A 39 -7.98 14.69 15.54
C ALA A 39 -8.94 15.50 14.64
N TYR A 40 -8.90 15.20 13.34
CA TYR A 40 -9.95 15.59 12.41
C TYR A 40 -11.00 14.47 12.35
N GLU A 41 -12.28 14.84 12.39
CA GLU A 41 -13.33 13.91 12.01
C GLU A 41 -13.35 13.81 10.48
N PHE A 42 -13.22 12.58 9.98
CA PHE A 42 -13.34 12.30 8.56
C PHE A 42 -14.80 11.92 8.27
N GLU A 43 -15.36 12.47 7.19
CA GLU A 43 -16.69 12.08 6.73
C GLU A 43 -16.68 10.61 6.28
N SER A 44 -17.80 9.90 6.48
CA SER A 44 -17.95 8.55 5.92
C SER A 44 -18.04 8.59 4.39
N GLY A 45 -17.82 7.45 3.73
CA GLY A 45 -17.99 7.35 2.27
C GLY A 45 -19.39 7.77 1.81
N GLU A 46 -20.44 7.35 2.50
CA GLU A 46 -21.82 7.81 2.22
C GLU A 46 -22.02 9.31 2.49
N GLY A 47 -21.38 9.85 3.54
CA GLY A 47 -21.43 11.28 3.86
C GLY A 47 -20.78 12.13 2.78
N ALA A 48 -19.61 11.72 2.31
CA ALA A 48 -18.89 12.36 1.21
C ALA A 48 -19.69 12.31 -0.09
N ILE A 49 -20.34 11.18 -0.40
CA ILE A 49 -21.25 11.07 -1.56
C ILE A 49 -22.42 12.05 -1.45
N ALA A 50 -23.02 12.20 -0.27
CA ALA A 50 -24.15 13.11 -0.07
C ALA A 50 -23.77 14.59 -0.25
N SER A 51 -22.48 14.94 -0.11
CA SER A 51 -21.97 16.29 -0.35
C SER A 51 -21.54 16.55 -1.81
N MET A 52 -21.50 15.52 -2.66
CA MET A 52 -21.17 15.65 -4.09
C MET A 52 -22.30 16.28 -4.89
N THR A 53 -21.93 17.12 -5.88
CA THR A 53 -22.86 17.60 -6.91
C THR A 53 -22.60 16.83 -8.20
N LEU A 54 -23.59 16.06 -8.65
CA LEU A 54 -23.47 15.23 -9.86
C LEU A 54 -24.14 15.90 -11.07
N PRO A 55 -23.55 15.76 -12.28
CA PRO A 55 -24.24 16.09 -13.53
C PRO A 55 -25.52 15.27 -13.72
N GLU A 56 -26.46 15.82 -14.50
CA GLU A 56 -27.69 15.12 -14.85
C GLU A 56 -27.39 13.79 -15.55
N GLY A 57 -28.05 12.71 -15.11
CA GLY A 57 -27.87 11.37 -15.65
C GLY A 57 -26.67 10.59 -15.09
N MET A 58 -25.89 11.16 -14.15
CA MET A 58 -24.85 10.44 -13.43
C MET A 58 -25.32 10.00 -12.05
N ALA A 59 -24.81 8.85 -11.61
CA ALA A 59 -24.96 8.34 -10.26
C ALA A 59 -23.58 8.01 -9.69
N VAL A 60 -23.46 8.04 -8.37
CA VAL A 60 -22.26 7.62 -7.65
C VAL A 60 -22.68 6.61 -6.59
N ASN A 61 -21.86 5.58 -6.40
CA ASN A 61 -22.02 4.54 -5.39
C ASN A 61 -20.70 4.37 -4.64
N LEU A 62 -20.80 4.02 -3.35
CA LEU A 62 -19.63 3.64 -2.57
C LEU A 62 -19.30 2.18 -2.89
N PHE A 63 -18.25 1.97 -3.69
CA PHE A 63 -17.80 0.64 -4.10
C PHE A 63 -16.99 -0.06 -3.01
N ALA A 64 -16.07 0.65 -2.35
CA ALA A 64 -15.25 0.11 -1.27
C ALA A 64 -14.90 1.21 -0.26
N ASP A 65 -14.72 0.82 1.00
CA ASP A 65 -14.46 1.72 2.12
C ASP A 65 -13.39 1.12 3.06
N GLU A 66 -12.57 1.98 3.66
CA GLU A 66 -11.49 1.56 4.56
C GLU A 66 -12.00 1.01 5.90
N GLN A 67 -13.21 1.37 6.35
CA GLN A 67 -13.80 0.79 7.55
C GLN A 67 -14.24 -0.66 7.28
N GLN A 68 -14.73 -0.95 6.07
CA GLN A 68 -15.05 -2.31 5.62
C GLN A 68 -13.79 -3.12 5.34
N PHE A 69 -12.81 -2.54 4.66
CA PHE A 69 -11.57 -3.19 4.26
C PHE A 69 -10.37 -2.45 4.86
N PRO A 70 -9.90 -2.86 6.05
CA PRO A 70 -8.76 -2.20 6.70
C PRO A 70 -7.49 -2.17 5.84
N GLU A 71 -7.36 -3.09 4.87
CA GLU A 71 -6.24 -3.13 3.91
C GLU A 71 -6.24 -1.99 2.90
N LEU A 72 -7.41 -1.40 2.59
CA LEU A 72 -7.57 -0.25 1.69
C LEU A 72 -7.11 1.06 2.36
N ALA A 73 -5.95 1.05 3.01
CA ALA A 73 -5.37 2.21 3.67
C ALA A 73 -4.56 3.04 2.66
N ASN A 74 -4.84 4.35 2.59
CA ASN A 74 -4.17 5.30 1.70
C ASN A 74 -4.10 4.80 0.24
N PRO A 75 -5.24 4.66 -0.47
CA PRO A 75 -5.24 4.24 -1.87
C PRO A 75 -4.55 5.28 -2.76
N VAL A 76 -3.62 4.84 -3.60
CA VAL A 76 -2.77 5.73 -4.44
C VAL A 76 -3.19 5.67 -5.90
N GLN A 77 -3.24 4.46 -6.44
CA GLN A 77 -3.61 4.19 -7.83
C GLN A 77 -4.62 3.05 -7.86
N MET A 78 -5.55 3.10 -8.82
CA MET A 78 -6.47 2.01 -9.08
C MET A 78 -6.65 1.73 -10.58
N ALA A 79 -6.96 0.48 -10.91
CA ALA A 79 -7.29 0.05 -12.27
C ALA A 79 -8.22 -1.17 -12.25
N TRP A 80 -9.02 -1.36 -13.31
CA TRP A 80 -9.90 -2.52 -13.46
C TRP A 80 -9.24 -3.59 -14.33
N ASP A 81 -9.29 -4.85 -13.88
CA ASP A 81 -8.83 -5.97 -14.71
C ASP A 81 -9.91 -6.43 -15.71
N THR A 82 -9.54 -7.36 -16.59
CA THR A 82 -10.45 -7.93 -17.60
C THR A 82 -11.56 -8.80 -17.03
N ARG A 83 -11.50 -9.15 -15.74
CA ARG A 83 -12.54 -9.88 -15.01
C ARG A 83 -13.51 -8.93 -14.29
N GLY A 84 -13.31 -7.61 -14.40
CA GLY A 84 -14.15 -6.62 -13.74
C GLY A 84 -13.86 -6.46 -12.25
N ARG A 85 -12.63 -6.76 -11.82
CA ARG A 85 -12.20 -6.57 -10.43
C ARG A 85 -11.41 -5.27 -10.30
N LEU A 86 -11.59 -4.55 -9.20
CA LEU A 86 -10.86 -3.32 -8.93
C LEU A 86 -9.53 -3.66 -8.26
N TRP A 87 -8.43 -3.25 -8.86
CA TRP A 87 -7.10 -3.37 -8.28
C TRP A 87 -6.70 -2.03 -7.68
N VAL A 88 -6.09 -2.05 -6.50
CA VAL A 88 -5.68 -0.82 -5.79
C VAL A 88 -4.29 -0.99 -5.19
N ALA A 89 -3.40 -0.03 -5.48
CA ALA A 89 -2.16 0.14 -4.73
C ALA A 89 -2.48 0.90 -3.44
N ALA A 90 -2.28 0.23 -2.30
CA ALA A 90 -2.55 0.75 -0.96
C ALA A 90 -1.22 1.02 -0.23
N TRP A 91 -1.07 2.24 0.27
CA TRP A 91 0.16 2.71 0.89
C TRP A 91 0.00 2.91 2.40
N ARG A 92 -0.18 1.81 3.13
CA ARG A 92 -0.40 1.84 4.58
C ARG A 92 0.71 2.57 5.34
N THR A 93 1.96 2.44 4.90
CA THR A 93 3.12 3.02 5.59
C THR A 93 3.37 4.50 5.27
N TYR A 94 2.48 5.16 4.52
CA TYR A 94 2.57 6.59 4.25
C TYR A 94 2.61 7.40 5.56
N PRO A 95 3.46 8.44 5.69
CA PRO A 95 4.32 9.03 4.65
C PRO A 95 5.67 8.34 4.43
N HIS A 96 6.10 7.46 5.33
CA HIS A 96 7.30 6.64 5.14
C HIS A 96 7.28 5.43 6.06
N TRP A 97 7.74 4.30 5.51
CA TRP A 97 8.06 3.12 6.30
C TRP A 97 9.13 3.43 7.36
N LYS A 98 8.93 2.92 8.57
CA LYS A 98 9.84 3.13 9.70
C LYS A 98 10.80 1.95 9.84
N PRO A 99 12.11 2.20 10.03
CA PRO A 99 13.06 1.14 10.32
C PRO A 99 12.64 0.30 11.53
N GLY A 100 12.57 -1.02 11.36
CA GLY A 100 12.20 -1.97 12.41
C GLY A 100 10.70 -2.34 12.44
N GLU A 101 9.86 -1.63 11.70
CA GLU A 101 8.46 -2.02 11.48
C GLU A 101 8.35 -2.89 10.20
N PRO A 102 7.30 -3.72 10.05
CA PRO A 102 7.07 -4.44 8.82
C PRO A 102 6.76 -3.47 7.67
N MET A 103 7.24 -3.82 6.48
CA MET A 103 6.87 -3.14 5.24
C MET A 103 5.54 -3.72 4.78
N ASP A 104 4.47 -2.93 4.83
CA ASP A 104 3.10 -3.46 4.74
C ASP A 104 2.23 -2.74 3.69
N ASP A 105 2.87 -2.16 2.67
CA ASP A 105 2.16 -1.64 1.50
C ASP A 105 1.78 -2.80 0.59
N LYS A 106 0.63 -2.66 -0.10
CA LYS A 106 -0.02 -3.77 -0.77
C LYS A 106 -0.55 -3.40 -2.15
N LEU A 107 -0.64 -4.40 -3.00
CA LEU A 107 -1.50 -4.40 -4.18
C LEU A 107 -2.70 -5.30 -3.89
N LEU A 108 -3.88 -4.69 -3.87
CA LEU A 108 -5.14 -5.32 -3.48
C LEU A 108 -5.99 -5.61 -4.70
N ILE A 109 -6.85 -6.63 -4.58
CA ILE A 109 -7.93 -6.96 -5.51
C ILE A 109 -9.24 -6.88 -4.74
N LEU A 110 -10.15 -6.03 -5.19
CA LEU A 110 -11.51 -5.92 -4.68
C LEU A 110 -12.48 -6.47 -5.71
N GLU A 111 -13.36 -7.35 -5.25
CA GLU A 111 -14.37 -8.02 -6.09
C GLU A 111 -15.76 -7.73 -5.52
N ASP A 112 -16.72 -7.58 -6.43
CA ASP A 112 -18.15 -7.58 -6.15
C ASP A 112 -18.69 -8.92 -6.69
N THR A 113 -19.03 -9.85 -5.80
CA THR A 113 -19.45 -11.21 -6.20
C THR A 113 -20.96 -11.35 -6.40
N ASP A 114 -21.76 -10.39 -5.95
CA ASP A 114 -23.23 -10.43 -6.07
C ASP A 114 -23.80 -9.43 -7.10
N GLY A 115 -22.96 -8.53 -7.62
CA GLY A 115 -23.28 -7.59 -8.68
C GLY A 115 -24.11 -6.40 -8.21
N ASP A 116 -24.10 -6.07 -6.92
CA ASP A 116 -24.82 -4.92 -6.36
C ASP A 116 -24.08 -3.58 -6.55
N GLY A 117 -22.86 -3.62 -7.10
CA GLY A 117 -21.99 -2.46 -7.29
C GLY A 117 -21.19 -2.10 -6.03
N ARG A 118 -21.02 -3.02 -5.08
CA ARG A 118 -20.19 -2.87 -3.89
C ARG A 118 -19.27 -4.08 -3.75
N ALA A 119 -18.01 -3.81 -3.44
CA ALA A 119 -17.08 -4.88 -3.16
C ALA A 119 -17.46 -5.60 -1.86
N ASP A 120 -17.48 -6.93 -1.91
CA ASP A 120 -17.71 -7.82 -0.77
C ASP A 120 -16.46 -8.63 -0.43
N VAL A 121 -15.47 -8.67 -1.35
CA VAL A 121 -14.20 -9.37 -1.19
C VAL A 121 -13.03 -8.40 -1.37
N CYS A 122 -12.04 -8.51 -0.49
CA CYS A 122 -10.74 -7.85 -0.64
C CYS A 122 -9.62 -8.89 -0.42
N LYS A 123 -8.74 -9.03 -1.40
CA LYS A 123 -7.58 -9.93 -1.38
C LYS A 123 -6.29 -9.13 -1.51
N THR A 124 -5.23 -9.60 -0.88
CA THR A 124 -3.87 -9.10 -1.10
C THR A 124 -3.23 -9.91 -2.21
N PHE A 125 -3.09 -9.31 -3.40
CA PHE A 125 -2.34 -9.93 -4.50
C PHE A 125 -0.84 -9.94 -4.22
N ALA A 126 -0.32 -8.84 -3.68
CA ALA A 126 1.07 -8.74 -3.25
C ALA A 126 1.19 -7.84 -2.02
N GLY A 127 1.90 -8.31 -1.00
CA GLY A 127 2.34 -7.52 0.16
C GLY A 127 3.83 -7.22 0.10
N ASP A 128 4.39 -6.73 1.21
CA ASP A 128 5.81 -6.35 1.32
C ASP A 128 6.28 -5.45 0.16
N LEU A 129 5.41 -4.53 -0.25
CA LEU A 129 5.70 -3.48 -1.22
C LEU A 129 6.23 -2.25 -0.48
N HIS A 130 6.99 -1.44 -1.21
CA HIS A 130 7.59 -0.21 -0.74
C HIS A 130 7.15 0.93 -1.64
N ASN A 131 6.26 1.77 -1.13
CA ASN A 131 5.74 2.95 -1.82
C ASN A 131 5.23 2.60 -3.24
N PRO A 132 4.19 1.75 -3.36
CA PRO A 132 3.61 1.41 -4.65
C PRO A 132 2.86 2.62 -5.23
N THR A 133 3.51 3.39 -6.12
CA THR A 133 2.95 4.63 -6.66
C THR A 133 2.08 4.42 -7.91
N GLY A 134 2.19 3.25 -8.54
CA GLY A 134 1.36 2.90 -9.69
C GLY A 134 1.62 1.49 -10.19
N PHE A 135 0.72 0.98 -11.02
CA PHE A 135 0.88 -0.31 -11.66
C PHE A 135 0.14 -0.40 -13.01
N GLU A 136 0.49 -1.41 -13.81
CA GLU A 136 -0.13 -1.69 -15.11
C GLU A 136 -0.17 -3.20 -15.40
N PHE A 137 -1.23 -3.67 -16.04
CA PHE A 137 -1.37 -5.08 -16.40
C PHE A 137 -0.52 -5.43 -17.63
N TRP A 138 0.30 -6.47 -17.53
CA TRP A 138 1.16 -6.87 -18.65
C TRP A 138 1.53 -8.36 -18.59
N ASN A 139 1.57 -9.04 -19.74
CA ASN A 139 2.05 -10.43 -19.88
C ASN A 139 1.45 -11.45 -18.87
N GLY A 140 0.17 -11.28 -18.54
CA GLY A 140 -0.54 -12.13 -17.57
C GLY A 140 -0.10 -11.92 -16.12
N GLY A 141 0.50 -10.78 -15.81
CA GLY A 141 0.82 -10.32 -14.47
C GLY A 141 0.67 -8.80 -14.37
N VAL A 142 1.37 -8.19 -13.44
CA VAL A 142 1.31 -6.75 -13.15
C VAL A 142 2.71 -6.18 -13.02
N ILE A 143 2.95 -5.05 -13.67
CA ILE A 143 4.14 -4.24 -13.45
C ILE A 143 3.82 -3.22 -12.36
N VAL A 144 4.57 -3.18 -11.27
CA VAL A 144 4.38 -2.27 -10.14
C VAL A 144 5.57 -1.34 -9.97
N ALA A 145 5.31 -0.04 -9.94
CA ALA A 145 6.29 0.98 -9.54
C ALA A 145 6.44 0.95 -8.02
N ASN A 146 7.48 0.27 -7.54
CA ASN A 146 7.73 -0.04 -6.14
C ASN A 146 9.12 0.48 -5.78
N ALA A 147 9.26 1.67 -5.19
CA ALA A 147 10.57 2.28 -5.02
C ALA A 147 11.57 1.36 -4.26
N PRO A 148 12.82 1.20 -4.73
CA PRO A 148 13.47 1.83 -5.88
C PRO A 148 13.37 1.02 -7.20
N ASP A 149 12.49 0.04 -7.24
CA ASP A 149 12.35 -0.99 -8.25
C ASP A 149 11.13 -0.78 -9.16
N LEU A 150 11.22 -1.34 -10.37
CA LEU A 150 10.04 -1.70 -11.16
C LEU A 150 9.92 -3.22 -11.08
N LEU A 151 8.83 -3.70 -10.46
CA LEU A 151 8.61 -5.12 -10.24
C LEU A 151 7.64 -5.67 -11.29
N PHE A 152 7.90 -6.87 -11.79
CA PHE A 152 6.92 -7.72 -12.45
C PHE A 152 6.43 -8.76 -11.43
N LEU A 153 5.13 -8.75 -11.17
CA LEU A 153 4.45 -9.65 -10.25
C LEU A 153 3.50 -10.54 -11.05
N LYS A 154 3.48 -11.85 -10.77
CA LYS A 154 2.62 -12.77 -11.51
C LYS A 154 2.14 -13.92 -10.65
N ASP A 155 0.84 -14.15 -10.68
CA ASP A 155 0.16 -15.37 -10.23
C ASP A 155 0.29 -16.44 -11.32
N THR A 156 0.71 -17.64 -10.93
CA THR A 156 0.97 -18.77 -11.82
C THR A 156 0.04 -19.97 -11.58
N ASP A 157 -0.72 -19.98 -10.49
CA ASP A 157 -1.60 -21.09 -10.12
C ASP A 157 -3.10 -20.70 -10.03
N GLY A 158 -3.41 -19.41 -10.11
CA GLY A 158 -4.75 -18.86 -10.17
C GLY A 158 -5.40 -18.59 -8.81
N ASP A 159 -4.62 -18.52 -7.73
CA ASP A 159 -5.10 -18.23 -6.39
C ASP A 159 -5.25 -16.73 -6.07
N ASP A 160 -4.96 -15.86 -7.06
CA ASP A 160 -4.92 -14.41 -6.94
C ASP A 160 -3.82 -13.89 -5.98
N VAL A 161 -2.71 -14.61 -5.86
CA VAL A 161 -1.49 -14.19 -5.15
C VAL A 161 -0.28 -14.23 -6.10
N ALA A 162 0.60 -13.24 -5.99
CA ALA A 162 1.80 -13.19 -6.81
C ALA A 162 2.84 -14.26 -6.38
N ASP A 163 2.99 -15.31 -7.18
CA ASP A 163 4.03 -16.33 -7.03
C ASP A 163 5.41 -15.85 -7.47
N THR A 164 5.44 -15.05 -8.54
CA THR A 164 6.67 -14.55 -9.16
C THR A 164 6.85 -13.08 -8.81
N ARG A 165 8.04 -12.72 -8.33
CA ARG A 165 8.49 -11.34 -8.13
C ARG A 165 9.83 -11.14 -8.83
N GLU A 166 9.81 -10.44 -9.96
CA GLU A 166 11.00 -10.12 -10.73
C GLU A 166 11.25 -8.62 -10.73
N ARG A 167 12.50 -8.20 -10.51
CA ARG A 167 12.90 -6.80 -10.67
C ARG A 167 13.29 -6.56 -12.13
N ILE A 168 12.46 -5.82 -12.86
CA ILE A 168 12.70 -5.44 -14.26
C ILE A 168 13.71 -4.30 -14.35
N LEU A 169 13.60 -3.32 -13.45
CA LEU A 169 14.44 -2.13 -13.41
C LEU A 169 14.73 -1.73 -11.96
N HIS A 170 15.87 -1.09 -11.73
CA HIS A 170 16.29 -0.55 -10.44
C HIS A 170 16.74 0.91 -10.58
N GLY A 171 16.71 1.65 -9.47
CA GLY A 171 17.22 3.02 -9.39
C GLY A 171 16.17 4.09 -9.67
N LEU A 172 14.88 3.74 -9.57
CA LEU A 172 13.79 4.70 -9.63
C LEU A 172 13.56 5.32 -8.25
N SER A 173 13.30 6.63 -8.20
CA SER A 173 12.88 7.31 -6.97
C SER A 173 11.36 7.28 -6.84
N SER A 174 10.82 7.36 -5.61
CA SER A 174 9.39 7.56 -5.40
C SER A 174 8.94 8.98 -5.77
N ALA A 175 9.79 9.99 -5.53
CA ALA A 175 9.53 11.42 -5.76
C ALA A 175 8.17 11.94 -5.22
N ASP A 176 7.64 11.27 -4.21
CA ASP A 176 6.40 11.56 -3.48
C ASP A 176 6.71 12.18 -2.11
#